data_AF-Q4UD04-F1
#
_entry.id   AF-Q4UD04-F1
#
_cell.length_a   1.000
_cell.length_b   1.000
_cell.length_c   1.000
_cell.angle_alpha   90.00
_cell.angle_beta   90.00
_cell.angle_gamma   90.00
#
_symmetry.space_group_name_H-M   'P 1'
#
loop_
_entity.id
_entity.type
_entity.pdbx_description
1 polymer ?
#
loop_
_entity_poly.entity_id
_entity_poly.type
_entity_poly.pdbx_seq_one_letter_code
_entity_poly.pdbx_strand_id
1 'polypeptide(L)'
;MKKWNQIFPILFFSALLNLYFKPKFIIFVNSSSRDRNIGHIHSKKPSNSLFLQDSSNNSLNDNIVNSNHVRINDFNNPLRQPNSSIFSNKAFNDKLGDGNVGCNITAKAIFLCGGFGKRLNYDFGELGSDYYIPEGMPRAKQFIHIYNVPLFVYSLSEFIHNPNISEILIVTRPPWFRKVLEMILKSKEFISKYSVIEHNLHDEPEHTVDSVPDDTVNLSEKSLKRGFIFAYDLKNNQFVLDLKLIEPNYGTDDTNYDSLHNRYKFIKFCESGPERFSSAYNGLRNLEDYTADDEIVIIHDGARPLARLVDLKELISSASKFGGAVPGYQSTDTVKLAQNHKVLRTLDRNKTFIIQTPQAFKYKVIKDAYDNVLESDSFKYEPHLFNHFTDDASFVESQLRNHIVIIEGNRNNLKLNYNSDLDLFKFYLHHIFFLKDLK
;
A
#
# COMPACT_ATOMS: atom_id res chain seq x y z
N MET A 1 47.71 -47.14 14.49
CA MET A 1 48.70 -47.25 13.38
C MET A 1 48.28 -46.32 12.25
N LYS A 2 49.14 -45.34 11.95
CA LYS A 2 49.50 -44.72 10.63
C LYS A 2 48.40 -44.65 9.54
N LYS A 3 47.90 -43.46 9.13
CA LYS A 3 48.42 -42.48 8.14
C LYS A 3 48.57 -43.00 6.70
N TRP A 4 48.43 -42.05 5.75
CA TRP A 4 48.81 -41.99 4.32
C TRP A 4 47.61 -41.92 3.35
N ASN A 5 47.56 -41.11 2.28
CA ASN A 5 48.04 -39.78 1.86
C ASN A 5 47.77 -39.68 0.34
N GLN A 6 47.19 -38.56 -0.13
CA GLN A 6 47.46 -37.86 -1.43
C GLN A 6 47.11 -38.63 -2.74
N ILE A 7 46.69 -38.01 -3.87
CA ILE A 7 47.39 -37.05 -4.75
C ILE A 7 46.39 -36.50 -5.80
N PHE A 8 46.43 -35.19 -6.08
CA PHE A 8 45.98 -34.49 -7.32
C PHE A 8 47.18 -34.36 -8.27
N PRO A 9 47.04 -34.26 -9.62
CA PRO A 9 46.97 -32.93 -10.30
C PRO A 9 46.16 -32.94 -11.63
N ILE A 10 45.33 -31.92 -11.93
CA ILE A 10 45.55 -30.74 -12.83
C ILE A 10 46.54 -30.93 -13.99
N LEU A 11 46.01 -30.87 -15.24
CA LEU A 11 46.45 -30.12 -16.44
C LEU A 11 46.28 -30.95 -17.74
N PHE A 12 45.33 -30.57 -18.60
CA PHE A 12 45.64 -30.33 -20.03
C PHE A 12 44.61 -29.39 -20.67
N PHE A 13 45.12 -28.56 -21.56
CA PHE A 13 44.63 -27.28 -22.04
C PHE A 13 43.82 -27.42 -23.35
N SER A 14 42.78 -26.58 -23.50
CA SER A 14 42.39 -25.82 -24.71
C SER A 14 42.10 -26.51 -26.06
N ALA A 15 40.89 -26.20 -26.58
CA ALA A 15 40.43 -25.96 -27.97
C ALA A 15 39.21 -26.83 -28.31
N LEU A 16 38.02 -26.31 -28.60
CA LEU A 16 37.70 -25.43 -29.72
C LEU A 16 36.40 -24.65 -29.46
N LEU A 17 36.45 -23.34 -29.73
CA LEU A 17 35.31 -22.43 -29.89
C LEU A 17 34.63 -22.69 -31.27
N ASN A 18 33.36 -22.27 -31.40
CA ASN A 18 32.48 -22.25 -32.58
C ASN A 18 31.58 -23.47 -32.79
N LEU A 19 30.29 -23.31 -32.48
CA LEU A 19 29.28 -23.20 -33.53
C LEU A 19 27.97 -22.58 -33.03
N TYR A 20 27.56 -21.59 -33.81
CA TYR A 20 26.49 -20.63 -33.59
C TYR A 20 25.07 -21.20 -33.76
N PHE A 21 24.14 -20.53 -33.08
CA PHE A 21 22.71 -20.37 -33.32
C PHE A 21 22.22 -20.59 -34.78
N LYS A 22 21.08 -21.27 -34.93
CA LYS A 22 19.96 -20.86 -35.81
C LYS A 22 18.65 -21.63 -35.47
N PRO A 23 17.51 -20.95 -35.22
CA PRO A 23 16.20 -21.58 -35.19
C PRO A 23 15.61 -21.67 -36.61
N LYS A 24 14.98 -22.80 -36.96
CA LYS A 24 14.20 -22.95 -38.20
C LYS A 24 12.79 -22.41 -38.00
N PHE A 25 12.46 -21.32 -38.67
CA PHE A 25 11.10 -20.91 -38.99
C PHE A 25 10.51 -21.87 -40.04
N ILE A 26 9.28 -22.35 -39.82
CA ILE A 26 8.46 -22.98 -40.86
C ILE A 26 7.33 -22.00 -41.18
N ILE A 27 7.37 -21.46 -42.39
CA ILE A 27 6.29 -20.71 -43.03
C ILE A 27 5.55 -21.70 -43.93
N PHE A 28 4.24 -21.83 -43.77
CA PHE A 28 3.38 -22.45 -44.77
C PHE A 28 2.88 -21.37 -45.74
N VAL A 29 3.46 -21.35 -46.95
CA VAL A 29 2.83 -20.78 -48.14
C VAL A 29 2.36 -21.97 -48.97
N ASN A 30 1.07 -22.01 -49.32
CA ASN A 30 0.58 -22.93 -50.33
C ASN A 30 -0.05 -22.10 -51.45
N SER A 31 0.57 -22.15 -52.62
CA SER A 31 0.09 -21.54 -53.85
C SER A 31 0.31 -22.52 -55.00
N SER A 32 -0.75 -22.78 -55.76
CA SER A 32 -0.81 -23.08 -57.21
C SER A 32 -2.13 -23.80 -57.46
N SER A 33 -2.87 -23.67 -58.55
CA SER A 33 -2.99 -22.76 -59.70
C SER A 33 -3.96 -23.50 -60.63
N ARG A 34 -4.91 -22.83 -61.30
CA ARG A 34 -5.32 -23.17 -62.68
C ARG A 34 -6.30 -22.15 -63.28
N ASP A 35 -5.92 -21.80 -64.50
CA ASP A 35 -6.43 -20.86 -65.51
C ASP A 35 -7.94 -20.87 -65.85
N ARG A 36 -8.49 -19.70 -66.22
CA ARG A 36 -8.75 -19.31 -67.63
C ARG A 36 -9.54 -17.99 -67.80
N ASN A 37 -8.94 -17.06 -68.54
CA ASN A 37 -9.44 -16.28 -69.69
C ASN A 37 -10.66 -15.32 -69.66
N ILE A 38 -10.34 -14.07 -70.08
CA ILE A 38 -11.02 -13.15 -71.02
C ILE A 38 -12.11 -12.19 -70.49
N GLY A 39 -11.92 -10.89 -70.78
CA GLY A 39 -13.00 -10.00 -71.25
C GLY A 39 -13.13 -8.63 -70.57
N HIS A 40 -12.80 -7.55 -71.29
CA HIS A 40 -13.13 -6.15 -70.97
C HIS A 40 -14.64 -5.91 -70.74
N ILE A 41 -15.00 -4.89 -69.94
CA ILE A 41 -15.89 -3.73 -70.27
C ILE A 41 -16.50 -3.07 -69.01
N HIS A 42 -16.60 -1.74 -69.11
CA HIS A 42 -17.26 -0.71 -68.31
C HIS A 42 -18.54 -0.98 -67.47
N SER A 43 -18.57 -0.26 -66.33
CA SER A 43 -19.66 0.62 -65.82
C SER A 43 -20.78 0.10 -64.90
N LYS A 44 -21.15 1.04 -64.00
CA LYS A 44 -22.44 1.32 -63.34
C LYS A 44 -22.80 0.61 -62.01
N LYS A 45 -23.08 1.49 -61.02
CA LYS A 45 -24.00 1.31 -59.86
C LYS A 45 -25.38 0.81 -60.33
N PRO A 46 -26.15 0.14 -59.46
CA PRO A 46 -27.24 0.79 -58.69
C PRO A 46 -27.35 0.25 -57.23
N SER A 47 -27.66 1.04 -56.19
CA SER A 47 -28.98 1.47 -55.67
C SER A 47 -30.08 0.41 -55.66
N ASN A 48 -30.55 0.01 -54.46
CA ASN A 48 -31.98 -0.05 -54.16
C ASN A 48 -32.26 -0.02 -52.66
N SER A 49 -33.13 0.92 -52.31
CA SER A 49 -33.88 1.12 -51.08
C SER A 49 -35.03 0.11 -50.95
N LEU A 50 -35.46 -0.18 -49.72
CA LEU A 50 -36.89 -0.36 -49.46
C LEU A 50 -37.24 0.05 -48.02
N PHE A 51 -38.24 0.93 -47.97
CA PHE A 51 -38.93 1.51 -46.83
C PHE A 51 -39.77 0.48 -46.07
N LEU A 52 -40.07 0.76 -44.79
CA LEU A 52 -41.45 0.91 -44.32
C LEU A 52 -41.47 1.76 -43.03
N GLN A 53 -42.38 2.72 -43.04
CA GLN A 53 -42.70 3.74 -42.05
C GLN A 53 -44.14 3.47 -41.59
N ASP A 54 -44.48 3.83 -40.34
CA ASP A 54 -45.77 4.42 -39.88
C ASP A 54 -45.93 4.19 -38.36
N SER A 55 -45.84 5.23 -37.52
CA SER A 55 -46.89 6.21 -37.09
C SER A 55 -47.82 5.60 -36.02
N SER A 56 -48.25 6.24 -34.92
CA SER A 56 -48.54 7.65 -34.62
C SER A 56 -48.74 7.91 -33.10
N ASN A 57 -48.36 9.13 -32.67
CA ASN A 57 -48.82 10.00 -31.56
C ASN A 57 -49.84 9.52 -30.49
N ASN A 58 -49.56 9.86 -29.22
CA ASN A 58 -50.46 10.66 -28.39
C ASN A 58 -49.74 11.39 -27.22
N SER A 59 -50.38 12.46 -26.77
CA SER A 59 -49.88 13.66 -26.07
C SER A 59 -49.79 13.60 -24.53
N LEU A 60 -48.90 14.45 -23.98
CA LEU A 60 -49.00 15.28 -22.76
C LEU A 60 -49.40 14.62 -21.42
N ASN A 61 -48.47 14.63 -20.45
CA ASN A 61 -48.60 15.48 -19.25
C ASN A 61 -47.33 15.48 -18.38
N ASP A 62 -47.06 16.65 -17.81
CA ASP A 62 -45.97 17.02 -16.92
C ASP A 62 -45.83 16.11 -15.69
N ASN A 63 -44.58 15.86 -15.27
CA ASN A 63 -44.19 16.06 -13.87
C ASN A 63 -42.67 16.06 -13.70
N ILE A 64 -42.23 17.09 -13.00
CA ILE A 64 -40.87 17.47 -12.62
C ILE A 64 -40.31 16.45 -11.62
N VAL A 65 -39.17 15.82 -11.94
CA VAL A 65 -38.18 15.37 -10.94
C VAL A 65 -36.78 15.58 -11.53
N ASN A 66 -36.06 16.56 -10.99
CA ASN A 66 -34.63 16.75 -11.24
C ASN A 66 -33.85 15.62 -10.54
N SER A 67 -33.33 14.66 -11.31
CA SER A 67 -32.21 13.82 -10.88
C SER A 67 -30.96 14.24 -11.66
N ASN A 68 -29.97 14.77 -10.94
CA ASN A 68 -28.63 15.02 -11.47
C ASN A 68 -27.95 13.67 -11.69
N HIS A 69 -28.22 13.04 -12.84
CA HIS A 69 -27.44 11.91 -13.32
C HIS A 69 -26.06 12.40 -13.79
N VAL A 70 -25.02 12.06 -13.03
CA VAL A 70 -23.63 12.10 -13.50
C VAL A 70 -23.51 11.15 -14.70
N ARG A 71 -23.45 11.69 -15.91
CA ARG A 71 -23.22 10.91 -17.13
C ARG A 71 -21.76 10.46 -17.17
N ILE A 72 -21.53 9.20 -16.82
CA ILE A 72 -20.29 8.46 -17.06
C ILE A 72 -20.17 8.21 -18.57
N ASN A 73 -19.87 9.23 -19.38
CA ASN A 73 -19.56 9.06 -20.80
C ASN A 73 -18.53 10.07 -21.37
N ASP A 74 -17.94 10.94 -20.54
CA ASP A 74 -16.96 11.94 -21.01
C ASP A 74 -15.49 11.47 -20.99
N PHE A 75 -15.22 10.17 -20.84
CA PHE A 75 -13.84 9.64 -20.85
C PHE A 75 -13.24 9.42 -22.25
N ASN A 76 -13.96 9.71 -23.34
CA ASN A 76 -13.52 9.44 -24.72
C ASN A 76 -13.62 10.66 -25.68
N ASN A 77 -13.23 11.85 -25.23
CA ASN A 77 -13.07 13.00 -26.14
C ASN A 77 -11.62 13.48 -26.18
N PRO A 78 -10.95 13.51 -27.35
CA PRO A 78 -9.57 13.99 -27.44
C PRO A 78 -9.58 15.51 -27.61
N LEU A 79 -9.40 16.29 -26.53
CA LEU A 79 -9.35 17.76 -26.67
C LEU A 79 -8.22 18.46 -25.91
N ARG A 80 -7.44 19.17 -26.74
CA ARG A 80 -6.59 20.36 -26.57
C ARG A 80 -5.49 20.33 -25.49
N GLN A 81 -4.26 20.17 -25.99
CA GLN A 81 -3.04 20.50 -25.26
C GLN A 81 -3.00 22.00 -24.91
N PRO A 82 -2.78 22.38 -23.65
CA PRO A 82 -2.28 23.71 -23.32
C PRO A 82 -0.77 23.77 -23.61
N ASN A 83 -0.32 24.93 -24.10
CA ASN A 83 1.05 25.20 -24.52
C ASN A 83 2.10 24.71 -23.50
N SER A 84 3.05 23.94 -24.03
CA SER A 84 4.25 23.46 -23.37
C SER A 84 5.29 24.57 -23.22
N SER A 85 5.28 25.26 -22.09
CA SER A 85 6.45 25.95 -21.56
C SER A 85 6.15 26.40 -20.13
N ILE A 86 7.11 26.24 -19.23
CA ILE A 86 7.07 26.52 -17.77
C ILE A 86 6.69 25.30 -16.92
N PHE A 87 7.50 24.24 -17.00
CA PHE A 87 7.84 23.43 -15.83
C PHE A 87 9.32 23.10 -15.94
N SER A 88 10.15 24.02 -15.45
CA SER A 88 11.56 23.72 -15.17
C SER A 88 11.67 23.38 -13.69
N ASN A 89 12.45 22.34 -13.35
CA ASN A 89 12.67 21.84 -11.99
C ASN A 89 13.17 22.90 -10.99
N LYS A 90 13.54 24.10 -11.46
CA LYS A 90 13.97 25.21 -10.61
C LYS A 90 12.81 25.90 -9.89
N ALA A 91 11.63 25.98 -10.52
CA ALA A 91 10.46 26.66 -9.94
C ALA A 91 9.72 25.86 -8.86
N PHE A 92 10.03 24.57 -8.69
CA PHE A 92 9.50 23.74 -7.60
C PHE A 92 10.25 24.01 -6.28
N ASN A 93 11.55 24.27 -6.36
CA ASN A 93 12.39 24.57 -5.19
C ASN A 93 12.22 26.01 -4.68
N ASP A 94 11.93 26.98 -5.55
CA ASP A 94 11.81 28.40 -5.18
C ASP A 94 10.48 28.75 -4.45
N LYS A 95 9.55 27.79 -4.31
CA LYS A 95 8.32 27.92 -3.49
C LYS A 95 8.38 27.19 -2.14
N LEU A 96 9.58 26.81 -1.70
CA LEU A 96 9.91 26.53 -0.30
C LEU A 96 10.17 27.86 0.41
N GLY A 97 9.17 28.73 0.42
CA GLY A 97 9.19 29.96 1.20
C GLY A 97 9.07 29.60 2.68
N ASP A 98 10.04 30.08 3.45
CA ASP A 98 10.23 29.96 4.88
C ASP A 98 9.01 30.48 5.66
N GLY A 99 7.99 29.63 5.79
CA GLY A 99 6.82 29.83 6.63
C GLY A 99 7.00 29.10 7.95
N ASN A 100 8.04 29.49 8.69
CA ASN A 100 8.40 28.90 9.97
C ASN A 100 7.44 29.44 11.06
N VAL A 101 6.29 28.78 11.20
CA VAL A 101 5.48 28.81 12.42
C VAL A 101 5.41 27.37 12.92
N GLY A 102 6.20 27.07 13.94
CA GLY A 102 6.44 25.75 14.49
C GLY A 102 5.22 25.13 15.17
N CYS A 103 4.29 24.62 14.37
CA CYS A 103 3.35 23.61 14.82
C CYS A 103 3.86 22.25 14.34
N ASN A 104 4.20 21.34 15.26
CA ASN A 104 4.52 19.96 14.88
C ASN A 104 3.24 19.33 14.33
N ILE A 105 3.11 19.28 13.00
CA ILE A 105 1.98 18.62 12.35
C ILE A 105 2.06 17.13 12.74
N THR A 106 0.99 16.64 13.36
CA THR A 106 0.84 15.23 13.75
C THR A 106 -0.13 14.53 12.82
N ALA A 107 -0.09 13.19 12.83
CA ALA A 107 -0.95 12.36 12.03
C ALA A 107 -1.42 11.12 12.79
N LYS A 108 -2.64 10.66 12.51
CA LYS A 108 -3.16 9.36 12.94
C LYS A 108 -2.89 8.32 11.86
N ALA A 109 -2.36 7.16 12.22
CA ALA A 109 -2.01 6.12 11.25
C ALA A 109 -3.00 4.96 11.24
N ILE A 110 -3.42 4.52 10.06
CA ILE A 110 -4.30 3.38 9.81
C ILE A 110 -3.47 2.26 9.18
N PHE A 111 -3.29 1.15 9.90
CA PHE A 111 -2.57 -0.03 9.43
C PHE A 111 -3.54 -1.07 8.88
N LEU A 112 -3.46 -1.35 7.58
CA LEU A 112 -4.30 -2.34 6.90
C LEU A 112 -3.70 -3.76 7.05
N CYS A 113 -4.26 -4.53 7.98
CA CYS A 113 -3.81 -5.88 8.35
C CYS A 113 -4.92 -6.95 8.24
N GLY A 114 -6.03 -6.67 7.55
CA GLY A 114 -7.18 -7.58 7.42
C GLY A 114 -7.15 -8.55 6.23
N GLY A 115 -6.28 -8.34 5.25
CA GLY A 115 -6.23 -9.12 4.01
C GLY A 115 -5.64 -10.52 4.20
N PHE A 116 -6.19 -11.52 3.49
CA PHE A 116 -5.68 -12.90 3.48
C PHE A 116 -4.55 -13.15 2.46
N GLY A 117 -4.30 -12.21 1.54
CA GLY A 117 -3.33 -12.42 0.45
C GLY A 117 -3.86 -13.24 -0.74
N LYS A 118 -5.17 -13.54 -0.81
CA LYS A 118 -5.81 -14.37 -1.87
C LYS A 118 -5.55 -13.92 -3.31
N ARG A 119 -5.21 -12.65 -3.55
CA ARG A 119 -5.06 -12.07 -4.90
C ARG A 119 -3.75 -12.45 -5.59
N LEU A 120 -2.84 -13.19 -4.94
CA LEU A 120 -1.54 -13.58 -5.48
C LEU A 120 -1.24 -15.04 -5.09
N ASN A 121 -0.45 -15.75 -5.91
CA ASN A 121 0.03 -17.13 -5.71
C ASN A 121 0.96 -17.23 -4.48
N TYR A 122 0.44 -16.90 -3.31
CA TYR A 122 1.17 -17.00 -2.05
C TYR A 122 0.90 -18.37 -1.45
N ASP A 123 1.87 -19.26 -1.56
CA ASP A 123 1.78 -20.58 -0.96
C ASP A 123 2.42 -20.57 0.43
N PHE A 124 1.58 -20.67 1.47
CA PHE A 124 2.04 -20.78 2.85
C PHE A 124 2.63 -22.16 3.18
N GLY A 125 2.45 -23.16 2.31
CA GLY A 125 3.05 -24.48 2.43
C GLY A 125 4.51 -24.54 1.98
N GLU A 126 4.98 -23.55 1.20
CA GLU A 126 6.34 -23.48 0.66
C GLU A 126 7.24 -22.48 1.41
N LEU A 127 6.84 -22.02 2.59
CA LEU A 127 7.71 -21.18 3.40
C LEU A 127 8.95 -21.99 3.81
N GLY A 128 10.14 -21.57 3.37
CA GLY A 128 11.41 -22.18 3.77
C GLY A 128 11.66 -22.04 5.28
N SER A 129 12.69 -22.71 5.81
CA SER A 129 12.99 -22.73 7.26
C SER A 129 13.23 -21.35 7.89
N ASP A 130 13.55 -20.35 7.07
CA ASP A 130 13.86 -18.98 7.50
C ASP A 130 12.62 -18.10 7.69
N TYR A 131 11.44 -18.58 7.27
CA TYR A 131 10.18 -17.84 7.26
C TYR A 131 9.07 -18.70 7.83
N TYR A 132 8.27 -18.16 8.75
CA TYR A 132 7.18 -18.96 9.31
C TYR A 132 6.02 -18.10 9.78
N ILE A 133 4.86 -18.73 9.95
CA ILE A 133 3.76 -18.19 10.73
C ILE A 133 3.57 -19.16 11.90
N PRO A 134 3.63 -18.68 13.17
CA PRO A 134 3.45 -19.55 14.32
C PRO A 134 2.13 -20.32 14.26
N GLU A 135 2.10 -21.53 14.84
CA GLU A 135 0.88 -22.32 14.90
C GLU A 135 -0.25 -21.56 15.64
N GLY A 136 -1.49 -21.70 15.16
CA GLY A 136 -2.66 -21.00 15.72
C GLY A 136 -2.74 -19.51 15.40
N MET A 137 -1.81 -18.97 14.61
CA MET A 137 -1.87 -17.59 14.11
C MET A 137 -2.61 -17.48 12.77
N PRO A 138 -3.19 -16.31 12.46
CA PRO A 138 -3.82 -16.09 11.17
C PRO A 138 -2.81 -16.26 10.02
N ARG A 139 -3.17 -17.07 9.02
CA ARG A 139 -2.36 -17.22 7.80
C ARG A 139 -2.58 -16.05 6.85
N ALA A 140 -1.77 -15.02 7.01
CA ALA A 140 -1.73 -13.86 6.12
C ALA A 140 -0.30 -13.34 5.99
N LYS A 141 0.05 -12.79 4.83
CA LYS A 141 1.42 -12.42 4.47
C LYS A 141 2.05 -11.37 5.40
N GLN A 142 1.26 -10.45 5.93
CA GLN A 142 1.70 -9.44 6.90
C GLN A 142 2.12 -10.04 8.25
N PHE A 143 1.76 -11.29 8.54
CA PHE A 143 2.08 -12.00 9.79
C PHE A 143 3.21 -13.01 9.66
N ILE A 144 3.85 -13.07 8.49
CA ILE A 144 5.03 -13.90 8.28
C ILE A 144 6.18 -13.33 9.10
N HIS A 145 6.83 -14.21 9.86
CA HIS A 145 7.98 -13.88 10.66
C HIS A 145 9.24 -13.98 9.83
N ILE A 146 10.04 -12.93 9.91
CA ILE A 146 11.42 -12.88 9.42
C ILE A 146 12.24 -12.46 10.65
N TYR A 147 13.34 -13.15 10.96
CA TYR A 147 14.10 -12.91 12.19
C TYR A 147 13.24 -12.91 13.47
N ASN A 148 12.26 -13.83 13.53
CA ASN A 148 11.28 -13.95 14.62
C ASN A 148 10.40 -12.72 14.87
N VAL A 149 10.36 -11.76 13.94
CA VAL A 149 9.50 -10.58 13.99
C VAL A 149 8.47 -10.65 12.86
N PRO A 150 7.16 -10.53 13.14
CA PRO A 150 6.13 -10.53 12.10
C PRO A 150 6.27 -9.28 11.23
N LEU A 151 6.08 -9.44 9.92
CA LEU A 151 6.39 -8.43 8.92
C LEU A 151 5.80 -7.04 9.22
N PHE A 152 4.52 -6.97 9.62
CA PHE A 152 3.88 -5.68 9.91
C PHE A 152 4.51 -4.94 11.09
N VAL A 153 5.14 -5.65 12.04
CA VAL A 153 5.75 -5.07 13.24
C VAL A 153 6.96 -4.20 12.90
N TYR A 154 7.71 -4.51 11.84
CA TYR A 154 8.81 -3.64 11.38
C TYR A 154 8.31 -2.22 11.10
N SER A 155 7.27 -2.08 10.27
CA SER A 155 6.66 -0.78 10.02
C SER A 155 5.89 -0.24 11.23
N LEU A 156 5.26 -1.09 12.05
CA LEU A 156 4.59 -0.62 13.26
C LEU A 156 5.58 0.07 14.21
N SER A 157 6.78 -0.49 14.33
CA SER A 157 7.84 0.05 15.19
C SER A 157 8.30 1.43 14.74
N GLU A 158 8.44 1.67 13.42
CA GLU A 158 8.68 2.99 12.84
C GLU A 158 7.64 4.01 13.33
N PHE A 159 6.36 3.65 13.22
CA PHE A 159 5.24 4.54 13.53
C PHE A 159 5.08 4.76 15.03
N ILE A 160 5.39 3.74 15.85
CA ILE A 160 5.37 3.88 17.31
C ILE A 160 6.35 4.96 17.77
N HIS A 161 7.56 4.98 17.21
CA HIS A 161 8.63 5.87 17.63
C HIS A 161 8.64 7.20 16.89
N ASN A 162 7.84 7.35 15.83
CA ASN A 162 7.79 8.59 15.08
C ASN A 162 7.03 9.68 15.86
N PRO A 163 7.66 10.84 16.14
CA PRO A 163 7.06 11.92 16.93
C PRO A 163 5.91 12.64 16.21
N ASN A 164 5.81 12.52 14.88
CA ASN A 164 4.72 13.08 14.10
C ASN A 164 3.51 12.14 13.99
N ILE A 165 3.54 10.96 14.63
CA ILE A 165 2.37 10.07 14.70
C ILE A 165 1.74 10.22 16.08
N SER A 166 0.47 10.57 16.19
CA SER A 166 -0.23 10.72 17.49
C SER A 166 -0.87 9.41 17.94
N GLU A 167 -1.46 8.66 17.00
CA GLU A 167 -2.22 7.44 17.27
C GLU A 167 -2.07 6.42 16.13
N ILE A 168 -2.19 5.14 16.47
CA ILE A 168 -2.16 4.04 15.49
C ILE A 168 -3.44 3.21 15.61
N LEU A 169 -4.15 3.05 14.50
CA LEU A 169 -5.31 2.20 14.35
C LEU A 169 -4.95 0.98 13.49
N ILE A 170 -4.95 -0.20 14.08
CA ILE A 170 -4.74 -1.47 13.39
C ILE A 170 -6.08 -2.00 12.90
N VAL A 171 -6.29 -1.96 11.59
CA VAL A 171 -7.50 -2.47 10.95
C VAL A 171 -7.28 -3.93 10.56
N THR A 172 -7.96 -4.84 11.24
CA THR A 172 -7.85 -6.27 11.00
C THR A 172 -9.17 -6.99 11.33
N ARG A 173 -9.21 -8.31 11.17
CA ARG A 173 -10.45 -9.06 11.40
C ARG A 173 -10.69 -9.22 12.91
N PRO A 174 -11.92 -9.07 13.43
CA PRO A 174 -12.19 -9.23 14.87
C PRO A 174 -11.67 -10.54 15.47
N PRO A 175 -11.79 -11.72 14.81
CA PRO A 175 -11.20 -12.97 15.31
C PRO A 175 -9.66 -12.95 15.42
N TRP A 176 -9.00 -11.98 14.78
CA TRP A 176 -7.54 -11.84 14.78
C TRP A 176 -7.04 -10.84 15.83
N PHE A 177 -7.90 -10.02 16.46
CA PHE A 177 -7.48 -8.97 17.39
C PHE A 177 -6.56 -9.49 18.49
N ARG A 178 -6.96 -10.56 19.21
CA ARG A 178 -6.14 -11.15 20.27
C ARG A 178 -4.81 -11.70 19.73
N LYS A 179 -4.82 -12.31 18.54
CA LYS A 179 -3.63 -12.91 17.93
C LYS A 179 -2.64 -11.85 17.42
N VAL A 180 -3.14 -10.77 16.85
CA VAL A 180 -2.31 -9.63 16.43
C VAL A 180 -1.73 -8.91 17.66
N LEU A 181 -2.51 -8.72 18.73
CA LEU A 181 -1.98 -8.21 19.99
C LEU A 181 -0.89 -9.12 20.56
N GLU A 182 -1.10 -10.44 20.57
CA GLU A 182 -0.11 -11.42 21.00
C GLU A 182 1.20 -11.30 20.21
N MET A 183 1.13 -11.15 18.88
CA MET A 183 2.30 -10.90 18.03
C MET A 183 3.04 -9.61 18.38
N ILE A 184 2.31 -8.51 18.63
CA ILE A 184 2.91 -7.22 19.02
C ILE A 184 3.64 -7.37 20.36
N LEU A 185 3.00 -7.98 21.36
CA LEU A 185 3.57 -8.15 22.69
C LEU A 185 4.78 -9.08 22.70
N LYS A 186 4.75 -10.16 21.90
CA LYS A 186 5.91 -11.04 21.69
C LYS A 186 7.07 -10.32 21.00
N SER A 187 6.80 -9.25 20.27
CA SER A 187 7.81 -8.44 19.59
C SER A 187 8.30 -7.25 20.43
N LYS A 188 7.98 -7.18 21.73
CA LYS A 188 8.29 -6.02 22.61
C LYS A 188 9.77 -5.66 22.63
N GLU A 189 10.68 -6.64 22.57
CA GLU A 189 12.13 -6.40 22.62
C GLU A 189 12.64 -5.79 21.32
N PHE A 190 12.10 -6.23 20.18
CA PHE A 190 12.39 -5.61 18.89
C PHE A 190 11.87 -4.17 18.88
N ILE A 191 10.64 -3.96 19.32
CA ILE A 191 10.01 -2.62 19.37
C ILE A 191 10.79 -1.71 20.34
N SER A 192 11.25 -2.16 21.50
CA SER A 192 12.01 -1.31 22.42
C SER A 192 13.40 -0.94 21.90
N LYS A 193 14.12 -1.89 21.30
CA LYS A 193 15.46 -1.66 20.71
C LYS A 193 15.43 -0.74 19.51
N TYR A 194 14.27 -0.62 18.87
CA TYR A 194 14.05 0.28 17.75
C TYR A 194 14.45 1.73 18.04
N SER A 195 14.14 2.23 19.24
CA SER A 195 14.49 3.59 19.69
C SER A 195 16.00 3.88 19.72
N VAL A 196 16.83 2.83 19.81
CA VAL A 196 18.30 2.92 19.94
C VAL A 196 19.01 3.04 18.59
N ILE A 197 18.30 2.79 17.47
CA ILE A 197 18.90 2.85 16.13
C ILE A 197 19.29 4.29 15.73
N GLU A 198 18.79 5.32 16.42
CA GLU A 198 19.26 6.72 16.25
C GLU A 198 20.43 7.12 17.16
N HIS A 199 20.73 6.35 18.21
CA HIS A 199 21.78 6.67 19.18
C HIS A 199 22.53 5.41 19.64
N ASN A 200 23.66 5.13 18.97
CA ASN A 200 24.76 4.24 19.38
C ASN A 200 24.42 2.87 20.02
N LEU A 201 24.79 1.85 19.25
CA LEU A 201 24.80 0.43 19.59
C LEU A 201 25.73 0.07 20.75
N HIS A 202 25.30 -0.87 21.59
CA HIS A 202 26.09 -1.99 22.13
C HIS A 202 25.06 -3.03 22.62
N ASP A 203 24.58 -3.96 21.77
CA ASP A 203 24.80 -5.41 21.94
C ASP A 203 23.82 -6.17 21.03
N GLU A 204 24.18 -7.39 20.60
CA GLU A 204 23.22 -8.27 19.91
C GLU A 204 22.21 -8.82 20.93
N PRO A 205 20.93 -9.00 20.60
CA PRO A 205 20.05 -9.80 21.44
C PRO A 205 20.59 -11.23 21.50
N GLU A 206 21.01 -11.69 22.68
CA GLU A 206 21.22 -13.12 22.91
C GLU A 206 19.92 -13.89 22.66
N HIS A 207 20.05 -14.99 21.93
CA HIS A 207 18.97 -15.94 21.70
C HIS A 207 18.66 -16.70 22.99
N THR A 208 17.50 -16.41 23.59
CA THR A 208 16.80 -17.37 24.43
C THR A 208 15.39 -17.59 23.90
N VAL A 209 15.06 -18.85 23.59
CA VAL A 209 13.68 -19.30 23.48
C VAL A 209 13.19 -19.44 24.93
N ASP A 210 13.04 -18.33 25.63
CA ASP A 210 12.38 -18.36 26.91
C ASP A 210 10.89 -18.53 26.63
N SER A 211 10.35 -19.66 27.08
CA SER A 211 8.91 -19.85 27.22
C SER A 211 8.36 -18.65 27.96
N VAL A 212 7.61 -17.81 27.25
CA VAL A 212 6.84 -16.73 27.86
C VAL A 212 6.04 -17.36 29.01
N PRO A 213 6.10 -16.82 30.24
CA PRO A 213 5.24 -17.29 31.31
C PRO A 213 3.80 -17.36 30.80
N ASP A 214 3.12 -18.46 31.08
CA ASP A 214 1.73 -18.76 30.67
C ASP A 214 0.72 -17.70 31.17
N ASP A 215 1.20 -16.71 31.93
CA ASP A 215 0.51 -15.47 32.29
C ASP A 215 0.25 -14.51 31.11
N THR A 216 0.42 -14.97 29.85
CA THR A 216 -0.10 -14.24 28.69
C THR A 216 -1.60 -14.03 28.81
N VAL A 217 -1.93 -12.87 29.36
CA VAL A 217 -3.10 -12.11 29.02
C VAL A 217 -4.36 -12.82 29.52
N ASN A 218 -4.46 -12.87 30.86
CA ASN A 218 -5.76 -12.91 31.55
C ASN A 218 -6.45 -11.53 31.35
N LEU A 219 -6.67 -11.13 30.09
CA LEU A 219 -7.50 -9.99 29.74
C LEU A 219 -8.90 -10.35 30.20
N SER A 220 -9.31 -9.78 31.32
CA SER A 220 -10.69 -9.93 31.79
C SER A 220 -11.64 -9.64 30.63
N GLU A 221 -12.70 -10.44 30.47
CA GLU A 221 -13.72 -10.23 29.44
C GLU A 221 -14.32 -8.81 29.45
N LYS A 222 -14.18 -8.09 30.57
CA LYS A 222 -14.55 -6.68 30.71
C LYS A 222 -13.69 -5.73 29.87
N SER A 223 -12.39 -5.99 29.68
CA SER A 223 -11.51 -5.19 28.82
C SER A 223 -11.85 -5.39 27.33
N LEU A 224 -12.34 -6.57 26.95
CA LEU A 224 -12.78 -6.88 25.59
C LEU A 224 -14.03 -6.07 25.16
N LYS A 225 -14.86 -5.62 26.12
CA LYS A 225 -16.05 -4.79 25.84
C LYS A 225 -15.74 -3.32 25.54
N ARG A 226 -14.53 -2.82 25.84
CA ARG A 226 -14.14 -1.39 25.65
C ARG A 226 -13.32 -1.12 24.39
N GLY A 227 -13.22 -2.10 23.49
CA GLY A 227 -12.32 -2.03 22.34
C GLY A 227 -10.90 -2.45 22.73
N PHE A 228 -10.18 -3.09 21.81
CA PHE A 228 -8.77 -3.44 22.03
C PHE A 228 -7.95 -2.15 21.89
N ILE A 229 -7.76 -1.45 23.01
CA ILE A 229 -6.97 -0.23 23.11
C ILE A 229 -5.88 -0.44 24.16
N PHE A 230 -4.66 -0.06 23.81
CA PHE A 230 -3.49 -0.12 24.67
C PHE A 230 -2.53 1.00 24.27
N ALA A 231 -1.48 1.22 25.05
CA ALA A 231 -0.47 2.21 24.73
C ALA A 231 0.94 1.63 24.79
N TYR A 232 1.88 2.31 24.15
CA TYR A 232 3.31 2.11 24.34
C TYR A 232 3.89 3.32 25.08
N ASP A 233 4.47 3.11 26.27
CA ASP A 233 5.18 4.16 27.02
C ASP A 233 6.58 4.32 26.44
N LEU A 234 6.78 5.37 25.64
CA LEU A 234 8.04 5.70 24.98
C LEU A 234 9.17 5.98 25.97
N LYS A 235 8.85 6.44 27.19
CA LYS A 235 9.86 6.73 28.21
C LYS A 235 10.41 5.45 28.84
N ASN A 236 9.52 4.49 29.10
CA ASN A 236 9.86 3.25 29.79
C ASN A 236 10.01 2.05 28.85
N ASN A 237 9.86 2.25 27.53
CA ASN A 237 9.95 1.24 26.49
C ASN A 237 9.08 -0.01 26.74
N GLN A 238 7.85 0.21 27.23
CA GLN A 238 6.95 -0.87 27.63
C GLN A 238 5.51 -0.65 27.18
N PHE A 239 4.78 -1.74 26.95
CA PHE A 239 3.34 -1.69 26.67
C PHE A 239 2.53 -1.51 27.95
N VAL A 240 1.53 -0.63 27.90
CA VAL A 240 0.53 -0.41 28.94
C VAL A 240 -0.81 -0.93 28.45
N LEU A 241 -1.22 -2.10 28.96
CA LEU A 241 -2.45 -2.79 28.57
C LEU A 241 -3.68 -2.32 29.37
N ASP A 242 -3.49 -1.89 30.62
CA ASP A 242 -4.54 -1.24 31.40
C ASP A 242 -4.31 0.27 31.37
N LEU A 243 -5.10 0.97 30.54
CA LEU A 243 -4.99 2.43 30.38
C LEU A 243 -5.25 3.20 31.68
N LYS A 244 -5.85 2.59 32.71
CA LYS A 244 -6.00 3.23 34.04
C LYS A 244 -4.66 3.47 34.73
N LEU A 245 -3.60 2.79 34.30
CA LEU A 245 -2.22 2.96 34.81
C LEU A 245 -1.53 4.17 34.20
N ILE A 246 -2.07 4.72 33.11
CA ILE A 246 -1.73 6.03 32.59
C ILE A 246 -2.52 6.99 33.47
N GLU A 247 -1.82 7.80 34.29
CA GLU A 247 -2.32 8.61 35.42
C GLU A 247 -3.76 9.19 35.31
N PRO A 248 -4.43 9.50 36.44
CA PRO A 248 -5.90 9.65 36.56
C PRO A 248 -6.61 10.68 35.67
N ASN A 249 -5.89 11.46 34.86
CA ASN A 249 -6.44 12.56 34.05
C ASN A 249 -6.66 12.18 32.58
N TYR A 250 -6.65 10.90 32.22
CA TYR A 250 -7.22 10.46 30.93
C TYR A 250 -8.74 10.67 30.96
N GLY A 251 -9.19 11.88 30.63
CA GLY A 251 -10.59 12.30 30.66
C GLY A 251 -10.93 13.47 31.60
N THR A 252 -9.96 14.26 32.08
CA THR A 252 -10.24 15.53 32.77
C THR A 252 -9.66 16.71 31.97
N ASP A 253 -10.49 17.74 31.80
CA ASP A 253 -10.46 18.79 30.76
C ASP A 253 -9.22 19.72 30.67
N ASP A 254 -8.07 19.45 31.30
CA ASP A 254 -6.97 20.44 31.25
C ASP A 254 -5.53 19.95 31.51
N THR A 255 -5.24 18.64 31.42
CA THR A 255 -3.83 18.19 31.45
C THR A 255 -3.29 17.91 30.05
N ASN A 256 -2.75 18.97 29.44
CA ASN A 256 -1.77 18.99 28.35
C ASN A 256 -1.74 17.71 27.48
N TYR A 257 -2.79 17.49 26.68
CA TYR A 257 -2.98 16.33 25.79
C TYR A 257 -1.74 16.05 24.93
N ASP A 258 -1.04 17.10 24.52
CA ASP A 258 0.22 17.03 23.79
C ASP A 258 1.34 16.35 24.60
N SER A 259 1.43 16.62 25.90
CA SER A 259 2.43 15.98 26.77
C SER A 259 2.20 14.47 26.90
N LEU A 260 0.95 14.02 26.78
CA LEU A 260 0.59 12.63 26.89
C LEU A 260 0.91 11.86 25.60
N HIS A 261 0.59 12.41 24.44
CA HIS A 261 0.94 11.80 23.13
C HIS A 261 2.44 11.76 22.87
N ASN A 262 3.19 12.69 23.47
CA ASN A 262 4.65 12.68 23.46
C ASN A 262 5.23 11.54 24.31
N ARG A 263 4.52 11.07 25.34
CA ARG A 263 4.97 9.95 26.18
C ARG A 263 4.39 8.62 25.76
N TYR A 264 3.12 8.57 25.40
CA TYR A 264 2.38 7.36 25.11
C TYR A 264 1.95 7.34 23.65
N LYS A 265 2.25 6.25 22.95
CA LYS A 265 1.65 5.98 21.65
C LYS A 265 0.43 5.09 21.82
N PHE A 266 -0.76 5.63 21.54
CA PHE A 266 -2.00 4.87 21.62
C PHE A 266 -2.17 3.97 20.39
N ILE A 267 -2.55 2.72 20.64
CA ILE A 267 -2.78 1.71 19.61
C ILE A 267 -4.17 1.12 19.82
N LYS A 268 -4.99 1.21 18.78
CA LYS A 268 -6.39 0.74 18.75
C LYS A 268 -6.57 -0.33 17.68
N PHE A 269 -7.62 -1.13 17.81
CA PHE A 269 -8.07 -2.03 16.74
C PHE A 269 -9.42 -1.60 16.17
N CYS A 270 -9.57 -1.78 14.86
CA CYS A 270 -10.84 -1.63 14.16
C CYS A 270 -11.06 -2.83 13.22
N GLU A 271 -12.33 -3.14 12.95
CA GLU A 271 -12.72 -4.22 12.04
C GLU A 271 -12.38 -3.89 10.59
N SER A 272 -11.71 -4.80 9.90
CA SER A 272 -11.47 -4.74 8.46
C SER A 272 -12.70 -5.10 7.64
N GLY A 273 -12.89 -4.46 6.50
CA GLY A 273 -13.88 -4.85 5.51
C GLY A 273 -13.42 -5.99 4.58
N PRO A 274 -14.28 -6.44 3.65
CA PRO A 274 -13.97 -7.54 2.73
C PRO A 274 -12.85 -7.21 1.75
N GLU A 275 -12.71 -5.93 1.37
CA GLU A 275 -11.69 -5.44 0.46
C GLU A 275 -10.73 -4.46 1.14
N ARG A 276 -9.59 -4.18 0.49
CA ARG A 276 -8.58 -3.22 1.00
C ARG A 276 -9.21 -1.85 1.27
N PHE A 277 -9.92 -1.31 0.29
CA PHE A 277 -10.55 0.00 0.42
C PHE A 277 -11.66 0.01 1.49
N SER A 278 -12.40 -1.09 1.66
CA SER A 278 -13.40 -1.20 2.74
C SER A 278 -12.74 -1.19 4.12
N SER A 279 -11.55 -1.79 4.24
CA SER A 279 -10.77 -1.74 5.48
C SER A 279 -10.26 -0.32 5.76
N ALA A 280 -9.74 0.37 4.76
CA ALA A 280 -9.37 1.78 4.89
C ALA A 280 -10.58 2.64 5.32
N TYR A 281 -11.74 2.44 4.70
CA TYR A 281 -12.97 3.16 5.05
C TYR A 281 -13.44 2.91 6.48
N ASN A 282 -13.44 1.66 6.95
CA ASN A 282 -13.75 1.34 8.34
C ASN A 282 -12.76 2.01 9.31
N GLY A 283 -11.48 2.08 8.94
CA GLY A 283 -10.47 2.83 9.68
C GLY A 283 -10.82 4.30 9.79
N LEU A 284 -11.15 4.95 8.66
CA LEU A 284 -11.52 6.37 8.62
C LEU A 284 -12.78 6.64 9.46
N ARG A 285 -13.84 5.83 9.31
CA ARG A 285 -15.06 5.94 10.13
C ARG A 285 -14.80 5.78 11.63
N ASN A 286 -13.82 4.98 12.02
CA ASN A 286 -13.46 4.83 13.43
C ASN A 286 -12.76 6.07 14.01
N LEU A 287 -12.26 6.97 13.16
CA LEU A 287 -11.62 8.22 13.53
C LEU A 287 -12.59 9.41 13.52
N GLU A 288 -13.81 9.25 12.99
CA GLU A 288 -14.75 10.33 12.64
C GLU A 288 -15.16 11.23 13.81
N ASP A 289 -15.40 10.65 14.99
CA ASP A 289 -15.92 11.41 16.14
C ASP A 289 -14.87 12.29 16.83
N TYR A 290 -13.59 12.14 16.51
CA TYR A 290 -12.48 12.79 17.25
C TYR A 290 -11.27 13.16 16.39
N THR A 291 -11.48 13.30 15.08
CA THR A 291 -10.43 13.72 14.13
C THR A 291 -10.88 14.99 13.43
N ALA A 292 -10.08 16.05 13.57
CA ALA A 292 -10.40 17.32 12.93
C ALA A 292 -10.25 17.21 11.40
N ASP A 293 -11.01 18.03 10.67
CA ASP A 293 -11.05 17.99 9.20
C ASP A 293 -9.67 18.15 8.53
N ASP A 294 -8.81 18.97 9.11
CA ASP A 294 -7.47 19.30 8.63
C ASP A 294 -6.36 18.44 9.28
N GLU A 295 -6.70 17.59 10.24
CA GLU A 295 -5.77 16.63 10.83
C GLU A 295 -5.32 15.62 9.77
N ILE A 296 -4.07 15.19 9.85
CA ILE A 296 -3.51 14.27 8.87
C ILE A 296 -3.81 12.84 9.26
N VAL A 297 -4.24 12.05 8.29
CA VAL A 297 -4.34 10.59 8.41
C VAL A 297 -3.40 9.92 7.43
N ILE A 298 -2.71 8.89 7.90
CA ILE A 298 -1.83 8.06 7.09
C ILE A 298 -2.47 6.68 6.93
N ILE A 299 -2.57 6.18 5.71
CA ILE A 299 -3.02 4.80 5.43
C ILE A 299 -1.81 3.99 4.96
N HIS A 300 -1.52 2.91 5.69
CA HIS A 300 -0.35 2.05 5.45
C HIS A 300 -0.73 0.58 5.25
N ASP A 301 0.00 -0.10 4.38
CA ASP A 301 -0.21 -1.53 4.16
C ASP A 301 0.67 -2.33 5.14
N GLY A 302 0.08 -3.20 5.97
CA GLY A 302 0.84 -4.04 6.90
C GLY A 302 1.81 -5.03 6.21
N ALA A 303 1.71 -5.20 4.89
CA ALA A 303 2.63 -5.99 4.07
C ALA A 303 3.83 -5.18 3.53
N ARG A 304 4.04 -3.94 3.99
CA ARG A 304 5.20 -3.08 3.66
C ARG A 304 6.04 -2.81 4.91
N PRO A 305 6.95 -3.72 5.28
CA PRO A 305 7.78 -3.57 6.48
C PRO A 305 8.85 -2.47 6.36
N LEU A 306 9.18 -2.02 5.15
CA LEU A 306 10.29 -1.10 4.86
C LEU A 306 9.84 0.37 4.82
N ALA A 307 8.84 0.72 5.63
CA ALA A 307 8.30 2.07 5.72
C ALA A 307 9.33 3.11 6.20
N ARG A 308 10.39 2.68 6.91
CA ARG A 308 11.56 3.51 7.30
C ARG A 308 12.19 4.27 6.14
N LEU A 309 12.11 3.69 4.94
CA LEU A 309 12.73 4.23 3.74
C LEU A 309 11.92 5.39 3.13
N VAL A 310 10.75 5.72 3.69
CA VAL A 310 9.92 6.86 3.30
C VAL A 310 10.09 7.96 4.34
N ASP A 311 10.32 9.19 3.90
CA ASP A 311 10.31 10.35 4.78
C ASP A 311 8.87 10.66 5.22
N LEU A 312 8.49 10.15 6.40
CA LEU A 312 7.17 10.38 6.98
C LEU A 312 6.92 11.86 7.30
N LYS A 313 7.96 12.64 7.61
CA LYS A 313 7.82 14.08 7.92
C LYS A 313 7.51 14.86 6.64
N GLU A 314 8.21 14.58 5.56
CA GLU A 314 7.90 15.15 4.23
C GLU A 314 6.50 14.74 3.78
N LEU A 315 6.12 13.47 3.98
CA LEU A 315 4.80 12.95 3.64
C LEU A 315 3.67 13.71 4.36
N ILE A 316 3.78 13.87 5.69
CA ILE A 316 2.80 14.55 6.53
C ILE A 316 2.72 16.04 6.17
N SER A 317 3.87 16.71 6.07
CA SER A 317 3.90 18.14 5.74
C SER A 317 3.36 18.43 4.33
N SER A 318 3.64 17.57 3.36
CA SER A 318 3.10 17.66 2.01
C SER A 318 1.59 17.44 1.98
N ALA A 319 1.08 16.43 2.69
CA ALA A 319 -0.37 16.20 2.79
C ALA A 319 -1.10 17.39 3.44
N SER A 320 -0.51 17.97 4.49
CA SER A 320 -1.06 19.18 5.13
C SER A 320 -1.11 20.38 4.18
N LYS A 321 -0.10 20.54 3.31
CA LYS A 321 -0.07 21.63 2.34
C LYS A 321 -1.01 21.43 1.15
N PHE A 322 -1.10 20.21 0.61
CA PHE A 322 -1.75 19.96 -0.69
C PHE A 322 -3.08 19.20 -0.60
N GLY A 323 -3.43 18.67 0.58
CA GLY A 323 -4.64 17.86 0.78
C GLY A 323 -4.34 16.36 0.79
N GLY A 324 -3.36 15.91 -0.01
CA GLY A 324 -2.82 14.56 0.08
C GLY A 324 -1.45 14.41 -0.55
N ALA A 325 -0.70 13.42 -0.08
CA ALA A 325 0.63 13.09 -0.54
C ALA A 325 0.84 11.58 -0.58
N VAL A 326 1.54 11.12 -1.61
CA VAL A 326 1.90 9.71 -1.78
C VAL A 326 3.39 9.57 -2.12
N PRO A 327 4.10 8.61 -1.52
CA PRO A 327 5.45 8.28 -1.95
C PRO A 327 5.40 7.56 -3.29
N GLY A 328 6.27 7.98 -4.19
CA GLY A 328 6.40 7.31 -5.48
C GLY A 328 7.73 7.60 -6.14
N TYR A 329 8.06 6.78 -7.13
CA TYR A 329 9.25 6.96 -7.94
C TYR A 329 8.91 6.78 -9.41
N GLN A 330 9.64 7.49 -10.27
CA GLN A 330 9.45 7.38 -11.71
C GLN A 330 9.79 5.96 -12.18
N SER A 331 8.90 5.37 -12.99
CA SER A 331 9.11 4.02 -13.53
C SER A 331 10.39 3.97 -14.35
N THR A 332 11.26 2.98 -14.13
CA THR A 332 12.41 2.72 -15.01
C THR A 332 12.07 1.79 -16.14
N ASP A 333 11.02 1.00 -15.97
CA ASP A 333 10.60 0.04 -16.98
C ASP A 333 9.78 0.72 -18.08
N THR A 334 9.67 0.03 -19.20
CA THR A 334 8.76 0.45 -20.26
C THR A 334 7.37 -0.08 -19.94
N VAL A 335 6.48 0.78 -19.44
CA VAL A 335 5.11 0.39 -19.12
C VAL A 335 4.23 0.42 -20.37
N LYS A 336 3.51 -0.68 -20.62
CA LYS A 336 2.54 -0.80 -21.71
C LYS A 336 1.13 -0.82 -21.14
N LEU A 337 0.24 -0.03 -21.73
CA LEU A 337 -1.19 -0.27 -21.59
C LEU A 337 -1.56 -1.38 -22.59
N ALA A 338 -2.16 -2.46 -22.10
CA ALA A 338 -2.54 -3.61 -22.91
C ALA A 338 -3.95 -4.08 -22.57
N GLN A 339 -4.62 -4.68 -23.56
CA GLN A 339 -5.92 -5.32 -23.40
C GLN A 339 -5.91 -6.64 -24.17
N ASN A 340 -6.37 -7.73 -23.56
CA ASN A 340 -6.35 -9.08 -24.16
C ASN A 340 -4.96 -9.48 -24.68
N HIS A 341 -3.91 -9.22 -23.88
CA HIS A 341 -2.50 -9.44 -24.23
C HIS A 341 -2.00 -8.70 -25.48
N LYS A 342 -2.76 -7.72 -26.00
CA LYS A 342 -2.33 -6.85 -27.10
C LYS A 342 -1.96 -5.48 -26.56
N VAL A 343 -0.77 -5.00 -26.93
CA VAL A 343 -0.31 -3.67 -26.55
C VAL A 343 -1.18 -2.62 -27.24
N LEU A 344 -1.82 -1.76 -26.46
CA LEU A 344 -2.58 -0.60 -26.94
C LEU A 344 -1.65 0.59 -27.16
N ARG A 345 -0.83 0.92 -26.13
CA ARG A 345 0.16 2.00 -26.20
C ARG A 345 1.26 1.84 -25.17
N THR A 346 2.37 2.55 -25.40
CA THR A 346 3.42 2.74 -24.41
C THR A 346 3.11 3.99 -23.59
N LEU A 347 3.24 3.92 -22.27
CA LEU A 347 3.08 5.09 -21.42
C LEU A 347 4.36 5.95 -21.44
N ASP A 348 4.20 7.27 -21.33
CA ASP A 348 5.33 8.19 -21.22
C ASP A 348 6.01 7.98 -19.87
N ARG A 349 7.24 7.46 -19.90
CA ARG A 349 8.01 7.14 -18.71
C ARG A 349 8.27 8.37 -17.84
N ASN A 350 8.36 9.57 -18.43
CA ASN A 350 8.57 10.82 -17.69
C ASN A 350 7.35 11.27 -16.89
N LYS A 351 6.21 10.62 -17.12
CA LYS A 351 4.93 10.92 -16.47
C LYS A 351 4.33 9.68 -15.78
N THR A 352 5.09 8.58 -15.69
CA THR A 352 4.62 7.31 -15.13
C THR A 352 5.37 7.03 -13.83
N PHE A 353 4.63 6.95 -12.73
CA PHE A 353 5.17 6.72 -11.39
C PHE A 353 4.65 5.41 -10.82
N ILE A 354 5.47 4.77 -10.00
CA ILE A 354 5.08 3.65 -9.15
C ILE A 354 4.81 4.20 -7.76
N ILE A 355 3.56 4.06 -7.31
CA ILE A 355 3.09 4.60 -6.03
C ILE A 355 3.21 3.55 -4.92
N GLN A 356 3.47 4.03 -3.71
CA GLN A 356 3.68 3.22 -2.52
C GLN A 356 2.76 3.67 -1.38
N THR A 357 2.71 2.87 -0.32
CA THR A 357 2.21 3.29 0.99
C THR A 357 3.42 3.40 1.93
N PRO A 358 3.39 4.25 2.96
CA PRO A 358 2.23 4.97 3.53
C PRO A 358 1.71 6.11 2.64
N GLN A 359 0.40 6.36 2.60
CA GLN A 359 -0.22 7.52 1.91
C GLN A 359 -0.84 8.45 2.94
N ALA A 360 -0.67 9.76 2.82
CA ALA A 360 -1.16 10.73 3.80
C ALA A 360 -2.17 11.70 3.18
N PHE A 361 -3.20 12.05 3.94
CA PHE A 361 -4.27 12.94 3.50
C PHE A 361 -4.75 13.81 4.65
N LYS A 362 -5.30 14.99 4.35
CA LYS A 362 -6.21 15.65 5.29
C LYS A 362 -7.42 14.75 5.50
N TYR A 363 -7.83 14.58 6.75
CA TYR A 363 -8.88 13.65 7.13
C TYR A 363 -10.16 13.87 6.33
N LYS A 364 -10.65 15.13 6.28
CA LYS A 364 -11.86 15.46 5.54
C LYS A 364 -11.76 15.13 4.05
N VAL A 365 -10.62 15.41 3.42
CA VAL A 365 -10.40 15.18 1.98
C VAL A 365 -10.56 13.69 1.64
N ILE A 366 -9.93 12.82 2.41
CA ILE A 366 -10.00 11.38 2.14
C ILE A 366 -11.35 10.80 2.60
N LYS A 367 -11.89 11.23 3.74
CA LYS A 367 -13.18 10.75 4.25
C LYS A 367 -14.33 11.10 3.30
N ASP A 368 -14.44 12.36 2.88
CA ASP A 368 -15.46 12.79 1.91
C ASP A 368 -15.29 12.01 0.59
N ALA A 369 -14.06 11.76 0.15
CA ALA A 369 -13.81 10.99 -1.07
C ALA A 369 -14.31 9.53 -0.97
N TYR A 370 -14.13 8.90 0.19
CA TYR A 370 -14.69 7.58 0.46
C TYR A 370 -16.22 7.59 0.56
N ASP A 371 -16.79 8.54 1.30
CA ASP A 371 -18.24 8.66 1.49
C ASP A 371 -18.95 8.83 0.14
N ASN A 372 -18.48 9.78 -0.67
CA ASN A 372 -19.07 10.07 -1.98
C ASN A 372 -19.02 8.87 -2.94
N VAL A 373 -18.03 8.00 -2.83
CA VAL A 373 -17.92 6.81 -3.67
C VAL A 373 -18.75 5.67 -3.11
N LEU A 374 -18.53 5.30 -1.84
CA LEU A 374 -19.09 4.07 -1.25
C LEU A 374 -20.55 4.22 -0.84
N GLU A 375 -21.04 5.44 -0.65
CA GLU A 375 -22.46 5.71 -0.33
C GLU A 375 -23.26 6.09 -1.58
N SER A 376 -22.63 6.15 -2.75
CA SER A 376 -23.32 6.37 -4.01
C SER A 376 -24.20 5.18 -4.40
N ASP A 377 -25.34 5.46 -5.03
CA ASP A 377 -26.18 4.42 -5.64
C ASP A 377 -25.39 3.58 -6.65
N SER A 378 -24.46 4.20 -7.38
CA SER A 378 -23.62 3.50 -8.36
C SER A 378 -22.79 2.38 -7.72
N PHE A 379 -22.22 2.60 -6.53
CA PHE A 379 -21.48 1.55 -5.82
C PHE A 379 -22.40 0.42 -5.36
N LYS A 380 -23.61 0.76 -4.90
CA LYS A 380 -24.60 -0.20 -4.42
C LYS A 380 -25.11 -1.13 -5.52
N TYR A 381 -25.36 -0.60 -6.72
CA TYR A 381 -25.95 -1.38 -7.81
C TYR A 381 -24.90 -1.99 -8.75
N GLU A 382 -23.71 -1.39 -8.90
CA GLU A 382 -22.69 -1.81 -9.87
C GLU A 382 -21.26 -1.80 -9.28
N PRO A 383 -20.97 -2.60 -8.24
CA PRO A 383 -19.69 -2.53 -7.50
C PRO A 383 -18.46 -2.87 -8.36
N HIS A 384 -18.63 -3.60 -9.45
CA HIS A 384 -17.53 -3.97 -10.35
C HIS A 384 -16.97 -2.78 -11.16
N LEU A 385 -17.73 -1.67 -11.29
CA LEU A 385 -17.24 -0.44 -11.93
C LEU A 385 -16.10 0.21 -11.13
N PHE A 386 -15.93 -0.17 -9.87
CA PHE A 386 -14.98 0.39 -8.91
C PHE A 386 -13.68 -0.42 -8.81
N ASN A 387 -13.45 -1.38 -9.73
CA ASN A 387 -12.20 -2.15 -9.81
C ASN A 387 -10.94 -1.31 -10.08
N HIS A 388 -11.10 -0.03 -10.46
CA HIS A 388 -10.00 0.89 -10.71
C HIS A 388 -9.46 1.57 -9.43
N PHE A 389 -10.15 1.44 -8.29
CA PHE A 389 -9.66 1.96 -7.01
C PHE A 389 -8.61 1.02 -6.40
N THR A 390 -7.35 1.21 -6.82
CA THR A 390 -6.24 0.32 -6.43
C THR A 390 -5.51 0.75 -5.16
N ASP A 391 -5.61 2.02 -4.80
CA ASP A 391 -5.00 2.66 -3.63
C ASP A 391 -5.92 3.77 -3.09
N ASP A 392 -5.54 4.41 -1.99
CA ASP A 392 -6.42 5.38 -1.30
C ASP A 392 -6.46 6.72 -2.05
N ALA A 393 -5.34 7.12 -2.68
CA ALA A 393 -5.27 8.30 -3.53
C ALA A 393 -6.25 8.27 -4.71
N SER A 394 -6.49 7.08 -5.31
CA SER A 394 -7.45 6.95 -6.41
C SER A 394 -8.88 7.40 -6.04
N PHE A 395 -9.28 7.29 -4.75
CA PHE A 395 -10.57 7.83 -4.28
C PHE A 395 -10.60 9.35 -4.39
N VAL A 396 -9.56 10.03 -3.92
CA VAL A 396 -9.45 11.48 -4.01
C VAL A 396 -9.36 11.93 -5.46
N GLU A 397 -8.54 11.27 -6.28
CA GLU A 397 -8.35 11.60 -7.70
C GLU A 397 -9.64 11.51 -8.52
N SER A 398 -10.56 10.60 -8.16
CA SER A 398 -11.84 10.45 -8.84
C SER A 398 -12.76 11.67 -8.71
N GLN A 399 -12.51 12.54 -7.72
CA GLN A 399 -13.35 13.69 -7.38
C GLN A 399 -12.59 15.02 -7.44
N LEU A 400 -11.31 15.01 -7.06
CA LEU A 400 -10.46 16.18 -6.92
C LEU A 400 -9.19 16.00 -7.76
N ARG A 401 -9.14 16.67 -8.91
CA ARG A 401 -7.94 16.68 -9.76
C ARG A 401 -6.80 17.46 -9.10
N ASN A 402 -5.58 16.97 -9.25
CA ASN A 402 -4.33 17.62 -8.80
C ASN A 402 -4.25 17.90 -7.27
N HIS A 403 -5.05 17.22 -6.46
CA HIS A 403 -5.02 17.33 -4.99
C HIS A 403 -4.00 16.43 -4.31
N ILE A 404 -3.43 15.47 -5.06
CA ILE A 404 -2.43 14.54 -4.56
C ILE A 404 -1.07 14.93 -5.12
N VAL A 405 -0.08 15.14 -4.25
CA VAL A 405 1.31 15.31 -4.65
C VAL A 405 2.10 14.03 -4.48
N ILE A 406 3.07 13.81 -5.37
CA ILE A 406 4.01 12.71 -5.25
C ILE A 406 5.26 13.24 -4.54
N ILE A 407 5.60 12.66 -3.40
CA ILE A 407 6.91 12.87 -2.74
C ILE A 407 7.89 11.78 -3.19
N GLU A 408 9.18 11.99 -2.92
CA GLU A 408 10.19 11.00 -3.26
C GLU A 408 9.98 9.69 -2.46
N GLY A 409 9.65 8.61 -3.17
CA GLY A 409 9.56 7.27 -2.62
C GLY A 409 10.85 6.48 -2.83
N ASN A 410 11.09 5.49 -1.96
CA ASN A 410 12.23 4.59 -2.11
C ASN A 410 11.83 3.31 -2.84
N ARG A 411 12.54 2.94 -3.91
CA ARG A 411 12.28 1.71 -4.69
C ARG A 411 12.26 0.43 -3.85
N ASN A 412 13.02 0.43 -2.76
CA ASN A 412 13.12 -0.69 -1.84
C ASN A 412 12.02 -0.70 -0.77
N ASN A 413 11.12 0.30 -0.72
CA ASN A 413 9.88 0.22 0.06
C ASN A 413 8.88 -0.73 -0.62
N LEU A 414 9.24 -2.00 -0.61
CA LEU A 414 8.54 -3.08 -1.29
C LEU A 414 7.29 -3.50 -0.51
N LYS A 415 6.29 -4.00 -1.24
CA LYS A 415 5.13 -4.70 -0.68
C LYS A 415 5.30 -6.18 -0.92
N LEU A 416 5.21 -6.99 0.14
CA LEU A 416 5.24 -8.44 0.01
C LEU A 416 4.06 -8.89 -0.85
N ASN A 417 4.35 -9.46 -2.01
CA ASN A 417 3.37 -9.87 -3.00
C ASN A 417 3.53 -11.36 -3.35
N TYR A 418 4.77 -11.85 -3.44
CA TYR A 418 5.11 -13.22 -3.82
C TYR A 418 6.07 -13.85 -2.82
N ASN A 419 6.11 -15.19 -2.77
CA ASN A 419 7.09 -15.93 -1.95
C ASN A 419 8.53 -15.54 -2.31
N SER A 420 8.81 -15.27 -3.59
CA SER A 420 10.14 -14.83 -4.06
C SER A 420 10.61 -13.50 -3.49
N ASP A 421 9.71 -12.69 -2.92
CA ASP A 421 10.11 -11.42 -2.30
C ASP A 421 10.72 -11.63 -0.91
N LEU A 422 10.50 -12.79 -0.26
CA LEU A 422 10.89 -13.05 1.13
C LEU A 422 12.40 -12.93 1.34
N ASP A 423 13.22 -13.50 0.46
CA ASP A 423 14.69 -13.39 0.54
C ASP A 423 15.16 -11.95 0.41
N LEU A 424 14.45 -11.15 -0.39
CA LEU A 424 14.75 -9.74 -0.56
C LEU A 424 14.36 -8.94 0.70
N PHE A 425 13.22 -9.24 1.33
CA PHE A 425 12.88 -8.66 2.63
C PHE A 425 13.87 -9.08 3.71
N LYS A 426 14.24 -10.36 3.78
CA LYS A 426 15.26 -10.86 4.70
C LYS A 426 16.57 -10.09 4.56
N PHE A 427 17.01 -9.85 3.33
CA PHE A 427 18.19 -9.03 3.05
C PHE A 427 18.03 -7.60 3.57
N TYR A 428 17.00 -6.86 3.15
CA TYR A 428 16.84 -5.46 3.55
C TYR A 428 16.61 -5.27 5.04
N LEU A 429 15.78 -6.13 5.66
CA LEU A 429 15.50 -6.06 7.09
C LEU A 429 16.77 -6.31 7.90
N HIS A 430 17.60 -7.27 7.48
CA HIS A 430 18.91 -7.48 8.10
C HIS A 430 19.76 -6.21 8.07
N HIS A 431 19.88 -5.59 6.90
CA HIS A 431 20.73 -4.41 6.72
C HIS A 431 20.22 -3.17 7.46
N ILE A 432 18.90 -3.02 7.57
CA ILE A 432 18.29 -1.84 8.18
C ILE A 432 18.23 -1.96 9.71
N PHE A 433 17.93 -3.16 10.23
CA PHE A 433 17.60 -3.34 11.63
C PHE A 433 18.61 -4.19 12.43
N PHE A 434 19.44 -4.99 11.77
CA PHE A 434 20.30 -5.97 12.44
C PHE A 434 21.79 -5.83 12.15
N LEU A 435 22.19 -5.12 11.08
CA LEU A 435 23.59 -4.76 10.88
C LEU A 435 23.97 -3.59 11.77
N LYS A 436 25.05 -3.80 12.54
CA LYS A 436 25.59 -2.81 13.47
C LYS A 436 26.37 -1.67 12.79
N ASP A 437 26.94 -1.86 11.60
CA ASP A 437 27.80 -0.83 11.02
C ASP A 437 27.72 -0.81 9.49
N LEU A 438 27.07 0.23 8.95
CA LEU A 438 27.39 0.80 7.63
C LEU A 438 27.16 2.33 7.72
N LYS A 439 28.05 3.00 8.44
CA LYS A 439 28.38 4.42 8.19
C LYS A 439 29.78 4.50 7.64
#